data_AF-A0A359MT27-F1
#
_entry.id   AF-A0A359MT27-F1
#
_cell.length_a   1.000
_cell.length_b   1.000
_cell.length_c   1.000
_cell.angle_alpha   90.00
_cell.angle_beta   90.00
_cell.angle_gamma   90.00
#
_symmetry.space_group_name_H-M   'P 1'
#
loop_
_entity.id
_entity.type
_entity.pdbx_description
1 polymer ?
#
loop_
_entity_poly.entity_id
_entity_poly.type
_entity_poly.pdbx_seq_one_letter_code
_entity_poly.pdbx_strand_id
1 'polypeptide(L)'
;DIESIYLPLTLNNLDAVLYIDKSDAIMRPGMDQIPGTCMEYYLTDNGLIYESKENTILIQAKDAPLLYMGELKHHPILLCDNKEENNKRDVYSWIMNNTWETNFKMDLSGFAEFCYTLDLVKTTNAEQSFQTMKDNGYGVVTFMIDEK
;
A
#
# COMPACT_ATOMS: atom_id res chain seq x y z
N ASP A 1 -5.40 17.44 -19.98
CA ASP A 1 -6.56 16.62 -19.60
C ASP A 1 -6.39 16.11 -18.19
N ILE A 2 -7.43 15.57 -17.56
CA ILE A 2 -7.27 14.89 -16.27
C ILE A 2 -6.55 13.57 -16.51
N GLU A 3 -5.50 13.34 -15.75
CA GLU A 3 -4.59 12.20 -15.83
C GLU A 3 -4.37 11.65 -14.43
N SER A 4 -4.48 10.32 -14.30
CA SER A 4 -4.14 9.59 -13.09
C SER A 4 -3.53 8.25 -13.44
N ILE A 5 -2.52 7.84 -12.68
CA ILE A 5 -1.86 6.55 -12.83
C ILE A 5 -2.11 5.76 -11.54
N TYR A 6 -2.72 4.59 -11.72
CA TYR A 6 -2.97 3.63 -10.66
C TYR A 6 -2.32 2.30 -11.03
N LEU A 7 -1.72 1.63 -10.04
CA LEU A 7 -1.32 0.23 -10.16
C LEU A 7 -2.24 -0.61 -9.27
N PRO A 8 -3.03 -1.55 -9.84
CA PRO A 8 -3.84 -2.47 -9.04
C PRO A 8 -2.95 -3.35 -8.17
N LEU A 9 -3.23 -3.37 -6.87
CA LEU A 9 -2.54 -4.23 -5.90
C LEU A 9 -3.47 -5.32 -5.34
N THR A 10 -4.76 -5.31 -5.71
CA THR A 10 -5.73 -6.33 -5.32
C THR A 10 -5.30 -7.72 -5.78
N LEU A 11 -5.24 -8.66 -4.83
CA LEU A 11 -5.13 -10.09 -5.10
C LEU A 11 -6.49 -10.77 -4.98
N ASN A 12 -7.12 -11.06 -6.12
CA ASN A 12 -8.44 -11.68 -6.18
C ASN A 12 -8.44 -13.13 -5.67
N ASN A 13 -9.58 -13.57 -5.13
CA ASN A 13 -9.82 -14.95 -4.66
C ASN A 13 -8.91 -15.42 -3.52
N LEU A 14 -8.35 -14.49 -2.75
CA LEU A 14 -7.51 -14.80 -1.59
C LEU A 14 -8.33 -14.69 -0.29
N ASP A 15 -8.39 -15.79 0.47
CA ASP A 15 -8.90 -15.76 1.86
C ASP A 15 -7.81 -15.21 2.79
N ALA A 16 -7.63 -13.89 2.72
CA ALA A 16 -6.62 -13.17 3.51
C ALA A 16 -7.17 -11.88 4.13
N VAL A 17 -6.55 -11.47 5.23
CA VAL A 17 -6.76 -10.17 5.85
C VAL A 17 -5.71 -9.21 5.31
N LEU A 18 -6.16 -8.03 4.86
CA LEU A 18 -5.26 -6.98 4.38
C LEU A 18 -4.83 -6.12 5.56
N TYR A 19 -3.52 -5.96 5.72
CA TYR A 19 -2.93 -5.01 6.65
C TYR A 19 -2.07 -3.99 5.91
N ILE A 20 -1.98 -2.78 6.46
CA ILE A 20 -1.05 -1.74 6.02
C ILE A 20 -0.15 -1.32 7.18
N ASP A 21 1.04 -0.84 6.85
CA ASP A 21 1.93 -0.18 7.80
C ASP A 21 1.74 1.34 7.73
N LYS A 22 1.17 1.91 8.79
CA LYS A 22 0.91 3.35 8.91
C LYS A 22 1.58 3.90 10.16
N SER A 23 2.78 4.45 9.99
CA SER A 23 3.63 5.01 11.03
C SER A 23 3.97 3.99 12.11
N ASP A 24 4.46 2.82 11.69
CA ASP A 24 4.72 1.64 12.53
C ASP A 24 3.47 1.06 13.22
N ALA A 25 2.28 1.61 12.94
CA ALA A 25 1.02 1.04 13.37
C ALA A 25 0.46 0.13 12.28
N ILE A 26 0.44 -1.16 12.56
CA ILE A 26 -0.18 -2.17 11.72
C ILE A 26 -1.68 -2.07 11.93
N MET A 27 -2.41 -1.81 10.85
CA MET A 27 -3.86 -1.67 10.89
C MET A 27 -4.52 -2.38 9.72
N ARG A 28 -5.74 -2.88 9.95
CA ARG A 28 -6.66 -3.35 8.91
C ARG A 28 -7.48 -2.16 8.40
N PRO A 29 -7.28 -1.72 7.15
CA PRO A 29 -8.06 -0.64 6.56
C PRO A 29 -9.56 -0.86 6.70
N GLY A 30 -10.28 0.18 7.12
CA GLY A 30 -11.74 0.16 7.29
C GLY A 30 -12.27 -0.66 8.48
N MET A 31 -11.41 -1.35 9.24
CA MET A 31 -11.78 -2.13 10.43
C MET A 31 -11.19 -1.55 11.72
N ASP A 32 -9.89 -1.27 11.74
CA ASP A 32 -9.18 -0.75 12.94
C ASP A 32 -9.15 0.79 12.98
N GLN A 33 -9.70 1.43 11.95
CA GLN A 33 -9.69 2.87 11.75
C GLN A 33 -10.74 3.59 12.61
N ILE A 34 -10.49 4.85 12.94
CA ILE A 34 -11.45 5.69 13.70
C ILE A 34 -12.77 5.84 12.91
N PRO A 35 -13.94 5.50 13.49
CA PRO A 35 -15.22 5.65 12.81
C PRO A 35 -15.48 7.08 12.33
N GLY A 36 -16.09 7.23 11.16
CA GLY A 36 -16.41 8.52 10.54
C GLY A 36 -15.26 9.18 9.79
N THR A 37 -14.07 8.58 9.75
CA THR A 37 -12.92 9.08 8.97
C THR A 37 -12.90 8.50 7.54
N CYS A 38 -12.25 9.19 6.59
CA CYS A 38 -12.15 8.75 5.19
C CYS A 38 -11.45 7.37 5.08
N MET A 39 -12.08 6.40 4.43
CA MET A 39 -11.56 5.03 4.29
C MET A 39 -11.05 4.69 2.88
N GLU A 40 -10.74 5.70 2.08
CA GLU A 40 -10.40 5.49 0.66
C GLU A 40 -8.97 5.90 0.33
N TYR A 41 -8.33 6.68 1.21
CA TYR A 41 -6.96 7.14 1.03
C TYR A 41 -6.12 6.77 2.24
N TYR A 42 -5.08 5.98 2.01
CA TYR A 42 -4.15 5.54 3.04
C TYR A 42 -2.73 5.93 2.65
N LEU A 43 -2.06 6.67 3.53
CA LEU A 43 -0.60 6.80 3.48
C LEU A 43 0.01 5.62 4.22
N THR A 44 0.97 4.97 3.58
CA THR A 44 1.74 3.85 4.12
C THR A 44 3.23 4.15 4.06
N ASP A 45 4.00 3.70 5.05
CA ASP A 45 5.46 3.88 5.05
C ASP A 45 6.18 2.82 4.21
N ASN A 46 5.67 1.60 4.21
CA ASN A 46 6.30 0.48 3.51
C ASN A 46 5.39 -0.11 2.44
N GLY A 47 4.13 -0.38 2.76
CA GLY A 47 3.18 -0.97 1.84
C GLY A 47 2.09 -1.75 2.55
N LEU A 48 1.67 -2.85 1.94
CA LEU A 48 0.57 -3.69 2.42
C LEU A 48 0.94 -5.17 2.41
N ILE A 49 0.27 -5.93 3.26
CA ILE A 49 0.38 -7.38 3.29
C ILE A 49 -0.99 -8.03 3.18
N TYR A 50 -1.03 -9.23 2.59
CA TYR A 50 -2.17 -10.12 2.63
C TYR A 50 -1.81 -11.34 3.48
N GLU A 51 -2.31 -11.37 4.72
CA GLU A 51 -2.11 -12.48 5.65
C GLU A 51 -3.19 -13.54 5.42
N SER A 52 -2.79 -14.71 4.93
CA SER A 52 -3.66 -15.88 4.80
C SER A 52 -3.49 -16.84 5.98
N LYS A 53 -4.17 -18.00 5.93
CA LYS A 53 -4.05 -19.04 6.97
C LYS A 53 -2.69 -19.73 7.03
N GLU A 54 -1.90 -19.67 5.95
CA GLU A 54 -0.65 -20.45 5.82
C GLU A 54 0.60 -19.61 5.56
N ASN A 55 0.41 -18.42 4.97
CA ASN A 55 1.50 -17.56 4.53
C ASN A 55 1.01 -16.11 4.38
N THR A 56 1.95 -15.19 4.25
CA THR A 56 1.67 -13.78 4.00
C THR A 56 2.34 -13.34 2.72
N ILE A 57 1.59 -12.64 1.88
CA ILE A 57 2.11 -11.97 0.69
C ILE A 57 2.44 -10.53 1.07
N LEU A 58 3.65 -10.07 0.76
CA LEU A 58 4.13 -8.73 1.04
C LEU A 58 4.18 -7.95 -0.26
N ILE A 59 3.58 -6.76 -0.29
CA ILE A 59 3.69 -5.81 -1.39
C ILE A 59 4.25 -4.51 -0.83
N GLN A 60 5.53 -4.24 -1.10
CA GLN A 60 6.18 -3.01 -0.69
C GLN A 60 6.08 -1.97 -1.81
N ALA A 61 5.62 -0.76 -1.50
CA ALA A 61 5.61 0.38 -2.40
C ALA A 61 6.74 1.33 -1.99
N LYS A 62 7.88 1.28 -2.70
CA LYS A 62 9.09 2.01 -2.28
C LYS A 62 9.02 3.50 -2.61
N ASP A 63 8.34 3.84 -3.72
CA ASP A 63 8.31 5.21 -4.25
C ASP A 63 6.90 5.83 -4.26
N ALA A 64 5.86 5.06 -3.92
CA ALA A 64 4.46 5.47 -4.02
C ALA A 64 3.67 5.13 -2.75
N PRO A 65 3.75 5.96 -1.69
CA PRO A 65 3.21 5.65 -0.37
C PRO A 65 1.68 5.79 -0.27
N LEU A 66 1.02 6.33 -1.30
CA LEU A 66 -0.41 6.57 -1.29
C LEU A 66 -1.15 5.37 -1.89
N LEU A 67 -2.05 4.79 -1.10
CA LEU A 67 -2.99 3.77 -1.51
C LEU A 67 -4.38 4.36 -1.65
N TYR A 68 -5.09 3.94 -2.70
CA TYR A 68 -6.52 4.14 -2.87
C TYR A 68 -7.25 2.81 -2.61
N MET A 69 -8.33 2.84 -1.82
CA MET A 69 -9.17 1.66 -1.57
C MET A 69 -10.64 1.90 -1.93
N GLY A 70 -11.18 1.13 -2.87
CA GLY A 70 -12.54 1.30 -3.36
C GLY A 70 -12.68 1.15 -4.87
N GLU A 71 -13.79 1.64 -5.38
CA GLU A 71 -14.12 1.54 -6.80
C GLU A 71 -13.58 2.74 -7.55
N LEU A 72 -12.89 2.54 -8.68
CA LEU A 72 -12.42 3.63 -9.55
C LEU A 72 -13.59 4.27 -10.35
N LYS A 73 -14.61 4.77 -9.64
CA LYS A 73 -15.79 5.44 -10.18
C LYS A 73 -16.16 6.64 -9.32
N HIS A 74 -16.89 7.60 -9.89
CA HIS A 74 -17.33 8.77 -9.14
C HIS A 74 -18.38 8.40 -8.07
N HIS A 75 -18.11 8.72 -6.81
CA HIS A 75 -19.05 8.61 -5.69
C HIS A 75 -18.66 9.56 -4.53
N PRO A 76 -19.56 9.82 -3.58
CA PRO A 76 -19.18 10.45 -2.32
C PRO A 76 -18.13 9.62 -1.58
N ILE A 77 -17.18 10.27 -0.90
CA ILE A 77 -16.20 9.59 -0.07
C ILE A 77 -16.90 8.75 0.99
N LEU A 78 -16.52 7.48 1.07
CA LEU A 78 -17.04 6.60 2.09
C LEU A 78 -16.27 6.79 3.41
N LEU A 79 -17.01 6.76 4.52
CA LEU A 79 -16.48 6.94 5.86
C LEU A 79 -16.46 5.61 6.61
N CYS A 80 -15.42 5.39 7.41
CA CYS A 80 -15.23 4.16 8.16
C CYS A 80 -16.40 3.90 9.12
N ASP A 81 -16.99 2.71 9.02
CA ASP A 81 -18.00 2.17 9.93
C ASP A 81 -17.54 0.85 10.61
N ASN A 82 -16.25 0.56 10.53
CA ASN A 82 -15.56 -0.58 11.17
C ASN A 82 -16.00 -1.98 10.72
N LYS A 83 -16.73 -2.09 9.61
CA LYS A 83 -17.16 -3.39 9.10
C LYS A 83 -16.07 -4.16 8.39
N GLU A 84 -16.14 -5.49 8.49
CA GLU A 84 -15.17 -6.40 7.87
C GLU A 84 -15.15 -6.29 6.34
N GLU A 85 -16.29 -6.00 5.71
CA GLU A 85 -16.36 -5.81 4.25
C GLU A 85 -15.46 -4.68 3.74
N ASN A 86 -15.16 -3.68 4.57
CA ASN A 86 -14.32 -2.55 4.17
C ASN A 86 -12.88 -2.99 3.88
N ASN A 87 -12.39 -4.03 4.56
CA ASN A 87 -11.04 -4.57 4.36
C ASN A 87 -10.90 -5.37 3.06
N LYS A 88 -12.03 -5.73 2.42
CA LYS A 88 -12.09 -6.51 1.18
C LYS A 88 -12.21 -5.64 -0.07
N ARG A 89 -12.22 -4.33 0.08
CA ARG A 89 -12.28 -3.39 -1.04
C ARG A 89 -11.01 -3.49 -1.89
N ASP A 90 -11.16 -3.24 -3.18
CA ASP A 90 -10.02 -3.18 -4.09
C ASP A 90 -9.00 -2.15 -3.62
N VAL A 91 -7.71 -2.45 -3.80
CA VAL A 91 -6.61 -1.58 -3.42
C VAL A 91 -5.73 -1.28 -4.63
N TYR A 92 -5.33 -0.02 -4.73
CA TYR A 92 -4.50 0.50 -5.81
C TYR A 92 -3.39 1.33 -5.20
N SER A 93 -2.16 1.20 -5.72
CA SER A 93 -1.17 2.25 -5.54
C SER A 93 -1.61 3.45 -6.37
N TRP A 94 -1.80 4.59 -5.73
CA TRP A 94 -2.13 5.84 -6.40
C TRP A 94 -0.83 6.61 -6.68
N ILE A 95 -0.24 6.28 -7.83
CA ILE A 95 1.13 6.66 -8.19
C ILE A 95 1.21 8.16 -8.49
N MET A 96 0.33 8.64 -9.36
CA MET A 96 0.30 10.04 -9.79
C MET A 96 -1.13 10.47 -10.13
N ASN A 97 -1.43 11.75 -9.95
CA ASN A 97 -2.59 12.42 -10.51
C ASN A 97 -2.30 13.89 -10.74
N ASN A 98 -3.06 14.50 -11.64
CA ASN A 98 -3.01 15.94 -11.90
C ASN A 98 -4.32 16.63 -11.49
N THR A 99 -5.09 16.07 -10.56
CA THR A 99 -6.42 16.59 -10.19
C THR A 99 -6.37 17.76 -9.21
N TRP A 100 -5.19 18.27 -8.88
CA TRP A 100 -4.98 19.40 -7.96
C TRP A 100 -4.90 20.71 -8.73
N GLU A 101 -5.60 21.74 -8.26
CA GLU A 101 -5.42 23.10 -8.78
C GLU A 101 -4.06 23.65 -8.36
N THR A 102 -3.19 23.91 -9.33
CA THR A 102 -1.87 24.51 -9.09
C THR A 102 -1.62 25.66 -10.05
N ASN A 103 -0.68 26.54 -9.69
CA ASN A 103 -0.20 27.62 -10.57
C ASN A 103 0.80 27.13 -11.64
N PHE A 104 1.03 25.82 -11.75
CA PHE A 104 1.97 25.20 -12.68
C PHE A 104 1.25 24.41 -13.76
N LYS A 105 1.99 24.04 -14.81
CA LYS A 105 1.45 23.16 -15.85
C LYS A 105 1.07 21.81 -15.24
N MET A 106 -0.17 21.42 -15.48
CA MET A 106 -0.83 20.28 -14.85
C MET A 106 -0.81 19.09 -15.82
N ASP A 107 0.37 18.50 -16.02
CA ASP A 107 0.56 17.29 -16.81
C ASP A 107 1.48 16.30 -16.07
N LEU A 108 1.34 15.00 -16.39
CA LEU A 108 2.18 13.94 -15.84
C LEU A 108 3.34 13.58 -16.79
N SER A 109 3.81 14.53 -17.60
CA SER A 109 4.82 14.26 -18.63
C SER A 109 6.20 13.99 -18.02
N GLY A 110 7.03 13.27 -18.77
CA GLY A 110 8.40 12.96 -18.40
C GLY A 110 8.62 11.46 -18.25
N PHE A 111 9.78 11.09 -17.71
CA PHE A 111 10.11 9.71 -17.39
C PHE A 111 10.19 9.59 -15.88
N ALA A 112 9.39 8.68 -15.32
CA ALA A 112 9.38 8.35 -13.91
C ALA A 112 9.51 6.83 -13.75
N GLU A 113 10.23 6.41 -12.71
CA GLU A 113 10.36 5.03 -12.29
C GLU A 113 9.74 4.90 -10.90
N PHE A 114 9.01 3.81 -10.68
CA PHE A 114 8.40 3.49 -9.39
C PHE A 114 8.67 2.03 -9.06
N CYS A 115 9.32 1.79 -7.93
CA CYS A 115 9.78 0.49 -7.49
C CYS A 115 8.80 -0.16 -6.51
N TYR A 116 8.54 -1.44 -6.76
CA TYR A 116 7.75 -2.30 -5.89
C TYR A 116 8.49 -3.62 -5.66
N THR A 117 8.24 -4.26 -4.53
CA THR A 117 8.63 -5.66 -4.30
C THR A 117 7.43 -6.50 -3.96
N LEU A 118 7.47 -7.76 -4.38
CA LEU A 118 6.47 -8.77 -4.10
C LEU A 118 7.18 -9.99 -3.50
N ASP A 119 6.90 -10.28 -2.24
CA ASP A 119 7.49 -11.42 -1.53
C ASP A 119 6.40 -12.33 -0.95
N LEU A 120 6.74 -13.60 -0.73
CA LEU A 120 5.92 -14.58 -0.04
C LEU A 120 6.68 -15.12 1.16
N VAL A 121 6.11 -14.98 2.36
CA VAL A 121 6.71 -15.46 3.61
C VAL A 121 5.81 -16.49 4.28
N LYS A 122 6.41 -17.45 5.00
CA LYS A 122 5.68 -18.53 5.69
C LYS A 122 5.10 -18.14 7.05
N THR A 123 5.24 -16.88 7.46
CA THR A 123 4.66 -16.39 8.72
C THR A 123 3.22 -15.93 8.47
N THR A 124 2.37 -16.05 9.49
CA THR A 124 0.99 -15.53 9.54
C THR A 124 0.86 -14.55 10.71
N ASN A 125 1.94 -13.79 10.95
CA ASN A 125 1.98 -12.74 11.95
C ASN A 125 2.33 -11.44 11.22
N ALA A 126 1.37 -10.50 11.21
CA ALA A 126 1.51 -9.21 10.54
C ALA A 126 2.75 -8.42 10.99
N GLU A 127 3.07 -8.39 12.30
CA GLU A 127 4.25 -7.69 12.82
C GLU A 127 5.55 -8.26 12.25
N GLN A 128 5.72 -9.58 12.30
CA GLN A 128 6.88 -10.24 11.72
C GLN A 128 6.96 -10.06 10.20
N SER A 129 5.80 -10.03 9.53
CA SER A 129 5.71 -9.82 8.08
C SER A 129 6.19 -8.41 7.69
N PHE A 130 5.74 -7.38 8.41
CA PHE A 130 6.21 -6.01 8.17
C PHE A 130 7.67 -5.79 8.58
N GLN A 131 8.15 -6.47 9.63
CA GLN A 131 9.58 -6.45 9.94
C GLN A 131 10.40 -7.04 8.78
N THR A 132 9.97 -8.19 8.23
CA THR A 132 10.61 -8.80 7.06
C THR A 132 10.56 -7.87 5.84
N MET A 133 9.44 -7.18 5.62
CA MET A 133 9.31 -6.19 4.55
C MET A 133 10.32 -5.04 4.70
N LYS A 134 10.48 -4.50 5.92
CA LYS A 134 11.44 -3.44 6.22
C LYS A 134 12.87 -3.91 5.98
N ASP A 135 13.19 -5.11 6.45
CA ASP A 135 14.51 -5.72 6.29
C ASP A 135 14.86 -5.92 4.80
N ASN A 136 13.91 -6.42 4.00
CA ASN A 136 14.05 -6.55 2.55
C ASN A 136 14.17 -5.17 1.85
N GLY A 137 13.52 -4.14 2.41
CA GLY A 137 13.53 -2.78 1.91
C GLY A 137 14.92 -2.14 1.88
N TYR A 138 15.78 -2.45 2.86
CA TYR A 138 17.15 -1.93 2.92
C TYR A 138 18.05 -2.42 1.77
N GLY A 139 17.67 -3.52 1.10
CA GLY A 139 18.44 -4.08 0.00
C GLY A 139 19.77 -4.70 0.42
N VAL A 140 20.64 -4.95 -0.54
CA VAL A 140 21.95 -5.58 -0.31
C VAL A 140 22.98 -4.52 0.01
N VAL A 141 23.60 -4.59 1.19
CA VAL A 141 24.74 -3.76 1.56
C VAL A 141 26.03 -4.57 1.36
N THR A 142 26.97 -4.03 0.58
CA THR A 142 28.27 -4.67 0.33
C THR A 142 29.37 -3.91 1.05
N PHE A 143 30.17 -4.61 1.86
CA PHE A 143 31.35 -4.06 2.53
C PHE A 143 32.61 -4.64 1.89
N MET A 144 33.57 -3.79 1.52
CA MET A 144 34.92 -4.22 1.18
C MET A 144 35.75 -4.23 2.46
N ILE A 145 36.26 -5.41 2.83
CA ILE A 145 37.15 -5.58 3.99
C ILE A 145 38.56 -5.89 3.49
N ASP A 146 39.54 -5.13 4.00
CA ASP A 146 40.96 -5.40 3.81
C ASP A 146 41.41 -6.31 4.97
N GLU A 147 41.52 -7.61 4.70
CA GLU A 147 42.08 -8.56 5.65
C GLU A 147 43.61 -8.37 5.67
N LYS A 148 44.10 -7.65 6.68
CA LYS A 148 45.53 -7.56 7.00
C LYS A 148 46.04 -8.80 7.71
#